data_AF-A0A1N7LW01-F1
#
_entry.id   AF-A0A1N7LW01-F1
#
_cell.length_a   1.000
_cell.length_b   1.000
_cell.length_c   1.000
_cell.angle_alpha   90.00
_cell.angle_beta   90.00
_cell.angle_gamma   90.00
#
_symmetry.space_group_name_H-M   'P 1'
#
loop_
_entity.id
_entity.type
_entity.pdbx_description
1 polymer ?
#
loop_
_entity_poly.entity_id
_entity_poly.type
_entity_poly.pdbx_seq_one_letter_code
_entity_poly.pdbx_strand_id
1 'polypeptide(L)' 'MKKLSKKDLKNISGGAIRFPDSEGRCPAGWYLCPTNICVDDKGGEKPIHEGHPHYTACFG' A
#
# COMPACT_ATOMS: atom_id res chain seq x y z
N MET A 1 1.11 1.96 -26.18
CA MET A 1 1.53 1.79 -24.77
C MET A 1 2.69 2.72 -24.48
N LYS A 2 2.57 3.62 -23.50
CA LYS A 2 3.61 4.62 -23.16
C LYS A 2 4.68 3.95 -22.28
N LYS A 3 5.95 4.00 -22.68
CA LYS A 3 7.08 3.48 -21.89
C LYS A 3 7.44 4.49 -20.80
N LEU A 4 7.28 4.09 -19.53
CA LEU A 4 7.69 4.89 -18.37
C LEU A 4 9.22 5.01 -18.33
N SER A 5 9.72 6.20 -17.99
CA SER A 5 11.17 6.44 -17.90
C SER A 5 11.71 5.96 -16.54
N LYS A 6 13.02 5.70 -16.46
CA LYS A 6 13.69 5.28 -15.21
C LYS A 6 13.53 6.29 -14.05
N LYS A 7 13.23 7.56 -14.37
CA LYS A 7 12.91 8.62 -13.40
C LYS A 7 11.49 8.47 -12.84
N ASP A 8 10.54 8.02 -13.66
CA ASP A 8 9.17 7.70 -13.21
C ASP A 8 9.16 6.45 -12.33
N LEU A 9 10.05 5.48 -12.59
CA LEU A 9 10.27 4.32 -11.72
C LEU A 9 10.79 4.72 -10.32
N LYS A 10 11.60 5.78 -10.21
CA LYS A 10 12.15 6.25 -8.92
C LYS A 10 11.10 6.92 -8.03
N ASN A 11 9.99 7.40 -8.59
CA ASN A 11 8.82 7.86 -7.83
C ASN A 11 7.88 6.73 -7.42
N ILE A 12 8.20 5.47 -7.76
CA ILE A 12 7.58 4.30 -7.14
C ILE A 12 8.32 3.98 -5.83
N SER A 13 8.53 5.00 -5.01
CA SER A 13 8.75 4.85 -3.56
C SER A 13 7.42 4.56 -2.83
N GLY A 14 6.29 4.52 -3.55
CA GLY A 14 4.95 4.19 -3.05
C GLY A 14 4.58 2.70 -3.12
N GLY A 15 5.55 1.79 -3.17
CA GLY A 15 5.30 0.35 -3.32
C GLY A 15 4.52 -0.33 -2.19
N ALA A 16 4.19 0.40 -1.11
CA ALA A 16 3.56 -0.16 0.08
C ALA A 16 2.26 0.56 0.51
N ILE A 17 1.75 1.52 -0.27
CA ILE A 17 0.43 2.13 -0.06
C ILE A 17 -0.25 2.35 -1.41
N ARG A 18 -1.51 1.93 -1.54
CA ARG A 18 -2.34 2.13 -2.74
C ARG A 18 -3.82 2.22 -2.38
N PHE A 19 -4.68 2.62 -3.31
CA PHE A 19 -6.13 2.52 -3.12
C PHE A 19 -6.64 1.11 -3.41
N PRO A 20 -7.70 0.67 -2.73
CA PRO A 20 -8.41 -0.55 -3.09
C PRO A 20 -9.04 -0.43 -4.48
N ASP A 21 -9.37 -1.58 -5.06
CA ASP A 21 -10.10 -1.63 -6.31
C ASP A 21 -11.56 -1.17 -6.16
N SER A 22 -12.33 -1.20 -7.26
CA SER A 22 -13.73 -0.81 -7.29
C SER A 22 -14.64 -1.61 -6.37
N GLU A 23 -14.19 -2.76 -5.88
CA GLU A 23 -14.92 -3.63 -4.96
C GLU A 23 -14.42 -3.47 -3.51
N GLY A 24 -13.53 -2.51 -3.26
CA GLY A 24 -12.96 -2.27 -1.92
C GLY A 24 -11.90 -3.31 -1.55
N ARG A 25 -11.34 -4.05 -2.51
CA ARG A 25 -10.35 -5.11 -2.22
C ARG A 25 -8.92 -4.65 -2.45
N CYS A 26 -8.03 -5.19 -1.65
CA CYS A 26 -6.60 -5.03 -1.81
C CYS A 26 -5.99 -6.20 -2.59
N PRO A 27 -4.82 -5.99 -3.23
CA PRO A 27 -4.07 -7.09 -3.82
C PRO A 27 -3.76 -8.19 -2.79
N ALA A 28 -3.58 -9.42 -3.26
CA ALA A 28 -3.20 -10.52 -2.38
C ALA A 28 -1.91 -10.20 -1.62
N GLY A 29 -1.93 -10.42 -0.30
CA GLY A 29 -0.80 -10.11 0.59
C GLY A 29 -0.75 -8.65 1.07
N TRP A 30 -1.84 -7.90 0.92
CA TRP A 30 -1.96 -6.52 1.40
C TRP A 30 -3.09 -6.42 2.41
N TYR A 31 -2.92 -5.51 3.37
CA TYR A 31 -3.91 -5.18 4.39
C TYR A 31 -4.79 -4.01 3.94
N LEU A 32 -6.11 -4.17 4.07
CA LEU A 32 -7.08 -3.09 3.87
C LEU A 32 -7.24 -2.32 5.17
N CYS A 33 -6.83 -1.05 5.15
CA CYS A 33 -6.95 -0.16 6.29
C CYS A 33 -8.35 0.44 6.40
N PRO A 34 -8.80 0.79 7.62
CA PRO A 34 -10.09 1.47 7.84
C PRO A 34 -10.25 2.78 7.06
N THR A 35 -9.15 3.46 6.75
CA THR A 35 -9.09 4.68 5.93
C THR A 35 -9.30 4.42 4.43
N ASN A 36 -9.64 3.19 4.05
CA ASN A 36 -9.88 2.75 2.67
C ASN A 36 -8.64 2.87 1.78
N ILE A 37 -7.48 2.48 2.34
CA ILE A 37 -6.21 2.32 1.63
C ILE A 37 -5.69 0.90 1.85
N CYS A 38 -4.94 0.40 0.89
CA CYS A 38 -4.25 -0.87 0.94
C CYS A 38 -2.78 -0.63 1.26
N VAL A 39 -2.26 -1.38 2.23
CA VAL A 39 -0.85 -1.32 2.61
C VAL A 39 -0.20 -2.69 2.51
N ASP A 40 1.06 -2.73 2.11
CA ASP A 40 1.81 -3.99 2.02
C ASP A 40 2.24 -4.42 3.43
N ASP A 41 1.53 -5.39 3.98
CA ASP A 41 1.83 -6.04 5.26
C ASP A 41 2.51 -7.41 5.05
N LYS A 42 2.96 -7.71 3.82
CA LYS A 42 3.46 -9.03 3.40
C LYS A 42 2.49 -10.17 3.72
N GLY A 43 1.19 -9.95 3.59
CA GLY A 43 0.17 -10.96 3.88
C GLY A 43 0.12 -11.36 5.35
N GLY A 44 0.40 -10.40 6.25
CA GLY A 44 0.37 -10.59 7.70
C GLY A 44 1.72 -10.94 8.32
N GLU A 45 2.80 -11.12 7.54
CA GLU A 45 4.15 -11.31 8.10
C GLU A 45 4.70 -10.04 8.77
N LYS A 46 4.22 -8.86 8.35
CA LYS A 46 4.57 -7.56 8.93
C LYS A 46 3.29 -6.82 9.33
N PRO A 47 2.65 -7.20 10.45
CA PRO A 47 1.41 -6.57 10.88
C PRO A 47 1.61 -5.06 11.09
N ILE A 48 0.59 -4.28 10.73
CA ILE A 48 0.59 -2.83 10.95
C ILE A 48 0.38 -2.56 12.45
N HIS A 49 1.43 -2.10 13.13
CA HIS A 49 1.40 -1.70 14.55
C HIS A 49 1.89 -0.25 14.69
N GLU A 50 1.75 0.36 15.86
CA GLU A 50 2.05 1.79 16.14
C GLU A 50 3.46 2.28 15.75
N GLY A 51 4.41 1.37 15.54
CA GLY A 51 5.76 1.66 15.05
C GLY A 51 6.00 1.35 13.56
N HIS A 52 4.98 0.86 12.85
CA HIS A 52 5.05 0.55 11.43
C HIS A 52 4.96 1.84 10.60
N PRO A 53 5.77 2.01 9.54
CA PRO A 53 5.75 3.20 8.69
C PRO A 53 4.38 3.55 8.08
N HIS A 54 3.47 2.58 8.03
CA HIS A 54 2.13 2.73 7.45
C HIS A 54 1.02 2.81 8.50
N TYR A 55 1.36 2.80 9.79
CA TYR A 55 0.38 2.89 10.87
C TYR A 55 -0.45 4.18 10.78
N THR A 56 0.21 5.32 10.61
CA THR A 56 -0.46 6.62 10.51
C THR A 56 -1.33 6.73 9.27
N ALA A 57 -0.99 6.01 8.18
CA ALA A 57 -1.83 6.01 6.99
C ALA A 57 -3.14 5.22 7.22
N CYS A 58 -3.12 4.23 8.12
CA CYS A 58 -4.22 3.32 8.37
C CYS A 58 -5.09 3.70 9.57
N PHE A 59 -4.50 4.33 10.59
CA PHE A 59 -5.10 4.58 11.89
C PHE A 59 -4.93 6.03 12.38
N GLY A 60 -4.33 6.91 11.57
CA GLY A 60 -4.05 8.32 11.91
C GLY A 60 -4.82 9.30 11.05
#